data_AF-A0A0D1ZT95-F1
#
_entry.id   AF-A0A0D1ZT95-F1
#
_cell.length_a   1.000
_cell.length_b   1.000
_cell.length_c   1.000
_cell.angle_alpha   90.00
_cell.angle_beta   90.00
_cell.angle_gamma   90.00
#
_symmetry.space_group_name_H-M   'P 1'
#
loop_
_entity.id
_entity.type
_entity.pdbx_description
1 polymer ?
#
loop_
_entity_poly.entity_id
_entity_poly.type
_entity_poly.pdbx_seq_one_letter_code
_entity_poly.pdbx_strand_id
1 'polypeptide(L)'
;MGFFATYLPLRLAYDSGHVFNETLSATKEQMRSALLHSAVPLPVILDRLGLPTTPCANDPSSQAPLFQAIFDYKQGQTESGSIGEAKMIETDIPRAGTPYDITLQMGDDPSKGEPLITVKLRKERYGPGAAEVVMQGYLSILNTFARNPVLRVTDATLDQGAKARA
;
A
#
# COMPACT_ATOMS: atom_id res chain seq x y z
N MET A 1 -25.02 10.01 -2.25
CA MET A 1 -23.73 9.28 -2.24
C MET A 1 -23.00 9.62 -0.95
N GLY A 2 -22.50 8.63 -0.22
CA GLY A 2 -21.80 8.79 1.07
C GLY A 2 -20.36 8.29 1.02
N PHE A 3 -19.56 8.61 2.05
CA PHE A 3 -18.16 8.18 2.15
C PHE A 3 -18.05 6.88 2.95
N PHE A 4 -17.77 5.76 2.27
CA PHE A 4 -17.70 4.42 2.86
C PHE A 4 -16.28 3.84 2.90
N ALA A 5 -15.27 4.61 2.48
CA ALA A 5 -13.88 4.17 2.53
C ALA A 5 -13.44 4.03 3.99
N THR A 6 -13.06 2.82 4.39
CA THR A 6 -12.63 2.50 5.75
C THR A 6 -11.18 2.05 5.72
N TYR A 7 -10.37 2.53 6.66
CA TYR A 7 -9.03 2.05 6.90
C TYR A 7 -9.03 1.01 8.01
N LEU A 8 -8.37 -0.12 7.79
CA LEU A 8 -8.15 -1.16 8.78
C LEU A 8 -6.68 -1.11 9.21
N PRO A 9 -6.36 -0.61 10.42
CA PRO A 9 -5.00 -0.65 10.93
C PRO A 9 -4.53 -2.09 11.11
N LEU A 10 -3.41 -2.45 10.48
CA LEU A 10 -2.83 -3.78 10.58
C LEU A 10 -1.47 -3.68 11.28
N ARG A 11 -1.29 -4.48 12.34
CA ARG A 11 0.00 -4.71 12.97
C ARG A 11 0.47 -6.10 12.58
N LEU A 12 1.42 -6.16 11.66
CA LEU A 12 2.07 -7.40 11.24
C LEU A 12 3.39 -7.55 12.01
N ALA A 13 3.68 -8.76 12.48
CA ALA A 13 4.94 -9.06 13.12
C ALA A 13 6.02 -9.35 12.06
N TYR A 14 7.21 -8.82 12.28
CA TYR A 14 8.40 -9.14 11.49
C TYR A 14 9.39 -9.88 12.40
N ASP A 15 9.81 -11.06 11.98
CA ASP A 15 10.82 -11.85 12.67
C ASP A 15 11.87 -12.32 11.66
N SER A 16 13.11 -11.90 11.87
CA SER A 16 14.25 -12.22 11.01
C SER A 16 14.54 -13.73 10.91
N GLY A 17 14.09 -14.53 11.87
CA GLY A 17 14.30 -15.98 11.88
C GLY A 17 13.33 -16.76 11.01
N HIS A 18 12.17 -16.19 10.68
CA HIS A 18 11.13 -16.90 9.93
C HIS A 18 11.41 -16.96 8.44
N VAL A 19 10.94 -18.06 7.84
CA VAL A 19 10.86 -18.21 6.38
C VAL A 19 9.62 -17.50 5.85
N PHE A 20 9.69 -17.10 4.58
CA PHE A 20 8.67 -16.25 3.97
C PHE A 20 7.29 -16.93 3.92
N ASN A 21 7.20 -18.22 3.62
CA ASN A 21 5.93 -18.96 3.59
C ASN A 21 5.23 -19.04 4.96
N GLU A 22 5.99 -19.18 6.05
CA GLU A 22 5.47 -19.13 7.42
C GLU A 22 4.94 -17.74 7.75
N THR A 23 5.74 -16.71 7.42
CA THR A 23 5.36 -15.30 7.59
C THR A 23 4.11 -14.95 6.79
N LEU A 24 3.99 -15.46 5.57
CA LEU A 24 2.83 -15.28 4.71
C LEU A 24 1.58 -15.95 5.31
N SER A 25 1.74 -17.16 5.85
CA SER A 25 0.64 -17.88 6.51
C SER A 25 0.16 -17.16 7.78
N ALA A 26 1.09 -16.69 8.60
CA ALA A 26 0.78 -15.88 9.78
C ALA A 26 0.11 -14.54 9.40
N THR A 27 0.61 -13.87 8.35
CA THR A 27 0.03 -12.62 7.84
C THR A 27 -1.40 -12.83 7.34
N LYS A 28 -1.66 -13.94 6.63
CA LYS A 28 -3.00 -14.30 6.18
C LYS A 28 -3.96 -14.47 7.35
N GLU A 29 -3.55 -15.18 8.40
CA GLU A 29 -4.41 -15.40 9.56
C GLU A 29 -4.66 -14.09 10.33
N GLN A 30 -3.63 -13.27 10.52
CA GLN A 30 -3.76 -11.94 11.13
C GLN A 30 -4.70 -11.04 10.34
N MET A 31 -4.62 -11.07 9.00
CA MET A 31 -5.52 -10.31 8.13
C MET A 31 -6.98 -10.78 8.26
N ARG A 32 -7.21 -12.09 8.28
CA ARG A 32 -8.56 -12.65 8.47
C ARG A 32 -9.14 -12.25 9.82
N SER A 33 -8.33 -12.34 10.88
CA SER A 33 -8.73 -11.90 12.22
C SER A 33 -9.07 -10.41 12.25
N ALA A 34 -8.24 -9.56 11.66
CA ALA A 34 -8.49 -8.12 11.60
C ALA A 34 -9.77 -7.78 10.80
N LEU A 35 -10.04 -8.50 9.71
CA LEU A 35 -11.24 -8.30 8.89
C LEU A 35 -12.54 -8.60 9.65
N LEU A 36 -12.53 -9.51 10.63
CA LEU A 36 -13.70 -9.76 11.50
C LEU A 36 -14.09 -8.54 12.34
N HIS A 37 -13.16 -7.59 12.53
CA HIS A 37 -13.37 -6.36 13.31
C HIS A 37 -13.38 -5.09 12.45
N SER A 38 -13.46 -5.22 11.12
CA SER A 38 -13.37 -4.11 10.15
C SER A 38 -14.54 -3.10 10.20
N ALA A 39 -15.60 -3.40 10.95
CA ALA A 39 -16.76 -2.52 11.09
C ALA A 39 -16.49 -1.25 11.93
N VAL A 40 -15.37 -1.20 12.68
CA VAL A 40 -15.03 -0.06 13.53
C VAL A 40 -14.27 1.00 12.71
N PRO A 41 -14.81 2.23 12.56
CA PRO A 41 -14.14 3.29 11.81
C PRO A 41 -12.83 3.74 12.48
N LEU A 42 -11.81 4.07 11.68
CA LEU A 42 -10.53 4.58 12.16
C LEU A 42 -10.63 5.74 13.17
N PRO A 43 -11.48 6.77 12.97
CA PRO A 43 -11.65 7.84 13.96
C PRO A 43 -12.01 7.35 15.36
N VAL A 44 -12.84 6.30 15.45
CA VAL A 44 -13.25 5.68 16.72
C VAL A 44 -12.07 4.95 17.37
N ILE A 45 -11.24 4.28 16.57
CA ILE A 45 -10.02 3.61 17.05
C ILE A 45 -9.05 4.66 17.63
N LEU A 46 -8.85 5.77 16.91
CA LEU A 46 -7.96 6.86 17.36
C LEU A 46 -8.45 7.50 18.65
N ASP A 47 -9.74 7.82 18.73
CA ASP A 47 -10.37 8.37 19.94
C ASP A 47 -10.17 7.46 21.15
N ARG A 48 -10.41 6.15 20.99
CA ARG A 48 -10.21 5.16 22.05
C ARG A 48 -8.75 5.00 22.49
N LEU A 49 -7.80 5.27 21.60
CA LEU A 49 -6.37 5.27 21.92
C LEU A 49 -5.85 6.61 22.44
N GLY A 50 -6.71 7.64 22.53
CA GLY A 50 -6.29 9.00 22.90
C GLY A 50 -5.39 9.67 21.86
N LEU A 51 -5.46 9.23 20.60
CA LEU A 51 -4.68 9.77 19.48
C LEU A 51 -5.46 10.85 18.74
N PRO A 52 -4.78 11.86 18.15
CA PRO A 52 -5.45 12.91 17.39
C PRO A 52 -6.15 12.33 16.17
N THR A 53 -7.42 12.68 15.96
CA THR A 53 -8.25 12.14 14.87
C THR A 53 -7.88 12.70 13.49
N THR A 54 -7.23 13.86 13.47
CA THR A 54 -6.72 14.51 12.26
C THR A 54 -5.24 14.82 12.45
N PRO A 55 -4.41 14.71 11.39
CA PRO A 55 -3.10 15.36 11.39
C PRO A 55 -3.29 16.85 11.74
N CYS A 56 -2.33 17.46 12.43
CA CYS A 56 -2.40 18.89 12.75
C CYS A 56 -2.67 19.68 11.47
N ALA A 57 -3.86 20.28 11.36
CA ALA A 57 -4.29 21.00 10.16
C ALA A 57 -3.38 22.20 9.83
N ASN A 58 -2.57 22.60 10.81
CA ASN A 58 -1.70 23.76 10.80
C ASN A 58 -0.25 23.39 10.43
N ASP A 59 0.07 22.09 10.40
CA ASP A 59 1.43 21.58 10.15
C ASP A 59 1.43 20.60 8.96
N PRO A 60 1.92 21.02 7.78
CA PRO A 60 2.02 20.16 6.61
C PRO A 60 2.98 18.96 6.82
N SER A 61 3.84 19.00 7.85
CA SER A 61 4.70 17.90 8.25
C SER A 61 4.02 16.91 9.22
N SER A 62 2.79 17.18 9.65
CA SER A 62 2.06 16.30 10.55
C SER A 62 1.87 14.91 9.92
N GLN A 63 2.15 13.89 10.72
CA GLN A 63 2.04 12.49 10.33
C GLN A 63 0.68 11.93 10.74
N ALA A 64 0.21 10.93 9.99
CA ALA A 64 -0.89 10.11 10.45
C ALA A 64 -0.46 9.35 11.73
N PRO A 65 -1.31 9.34 12.77
CA PRO A 65 -0.91 8.96 14.12
C PRO A 65 -0.65 7.46 14.32
N LEU A 66 -1.22 6.59 13.48
CA LEU A 66 -1.21 5.14 13.72
C LEU A 66 -0.40 4.34 12.69
N PHE A 67 -0.42 4.75 11.42
CA PHE A 67 0.33 4.11 10.35
C PHE A 67 0.65 5.13 9.27
N GLN A 68 1.76 4.93 8.56
CA GLN A 68 2.24 5.84 7.51
C GLN A 68 2.27 5.17 6.13
N ALA A 69 2.10 3.85 6.07
CA ALA A 69 2.03 3.07 4.84
C ALA A 69 0.61 2.54 4.61
N ILE A 70 0.11 2.68 3.38
CA ILE A 70 -1.16 2.10 2.94
C ILE A 70 -0.89 1.04 1.90
N PHE A 71 -1.60 -0.07 2.02
CA PHE A 71 -1.76 -1.07 0.97
C PHE A 71 -3.22 -1.11 0.53
N ASP A 72 -3.46 -0.97 -0.78
CA ASP A 72 -4.79 -0.99 -1.39
C ASP A 72 -4.78 -1.97 -2.58
N TYR A 73 -5.52 -3.07 -2.46
CA TYR A 73 -5.64 -4.08 -3.51
C TYR A 73 -7.05 -4.07 -4.09
N LYS A 74 -7.15 -3.78 -5.38
CA LYS A 74 -8.40 -3.75 -6.14
C LYS A 74 -8.44 -4.91 -7.12
N GLN A 75 -9.13 -5.97 -6.72
CA GLN A 75 -9.33 -7.14 -7.57
C GLN A 75 -10.56 -6.95 -8.48
N GLY A 76 -10.40 -7.18 -9.79
CA GLY A 76 -11.54 -7.34 -10.71
C GLY A 76 -12.31 -6.06 -11.01
N GLN A 77 -11.75 -4.89 -10.71
CA GLN A 77 -12.30 -3.63 -11.21
C GLN A 77 -11.83 -3.44 -12.64
N THR A 78 -12.73 -3.64 -13.60
CA THR A 78 -12.49 -3.26 -14.98
C THR A 78 -12.52 -1.74 -15.07
N GLU A 79 -11.34 -1.13 -15.20
CA GLU A 79 -11.18 0.32 -15.33
C GLU A 79 -11.34 0.78 -16.80
N SER A 80 -11.78 -0.15 -17.66
CA SER A 80 -12.01 0.06 -19.08
C SER A 80 -13.37 -0.50 -19.50
N GLY A 81 -14.03 0.14 -20.47
CA GLY A 81 -15.35 -0.27 -20.92
C GLY A 81 -15.79 0.48 -22.16
N SER A 82 -16.91 0.08 -22.73
CA SER A 82 -17.56 0.83 -23.82
C SER A 82 -19.02 1.12 -23.48
N ILE A 83 -19.49 2.27 -23.96
CA ILE A 83 -20.92 2.62 -23.95
C ILE A 83 -21.30 2.85 -25.41
N GLY A 84 -21.95 1.86 -26.03
CA GLY A 84 -22.17 1.85 -27.48
C GLY A 84 -20.84 1.88 -28.23
N GLU A 85 -20.64 2.87 -29.10
CA GLU A 85 -19.39 3.09 -29.85
C GLU A 85 -18.34 3.87 -29.05
N ALA A 86 -18.71 4.46 -27.91
CA ALA A 86 -17.79 5.24 -27.09
C ALA A 86 -16.90 4.31 -26.25
N LYS A 87 -15.59 4.54 -26.29
CA LYS A 87 -14.60 3.84 -25.47
C LYS A 87 -14.25 4.68 -24.23
N MET A 88 -14.36 4.09 -23.03
CA MET A 88 -13.80 4.70 -21.83
C MET A 88 -12.27 4.61 -21.87
N ILE A 89 -11.66 5.75 -21.62
CA ILE A 89 -10.23 5.88 -21.37
C ILE A 89 -10.05 6.38 -19.94
N GLU A 90 -9.22 5.68 -19.19
CA GLU A 90 -8.81 6.13 -17.88
C GLU A 90 -7.92 7.36 -18.04
N THR A 91 -8.20 8.40 -17.26
CA THR A 91 -7.37 9.61 -17.23
C THR A 91 -6.88 9.79 -15.81
N ASP A 92 -5.58 10.02 -15.65
CA ASP A 92 -4.99 10.35 -14.37
C ASP A 92 -5.52 11.71 -13.88
N ILE A 93 -6.56 11.67 -13.06
CA ILE A 93 -7.03 12.83 -12.33
C ILE A 93 -6.19 12.94 -11.06
N PRO A 94 -5.49 14.06 -10.83
CA PRO A 94 -4.71 14.25 -9.60
C PRO A 94 -5.67 14.17 -8.41
N ARG A 95 -5.57 13.07 -7.65
CA ARG A 95 -6.35 12.88 -6.43
C ARG A 95 -5.84 13.85 -5.37
N ALA A 96 -6.72 14.25 -4.46
CA ALA A 96 -6.34 15.02 -3.27
C ALA A 96 -5.16 14.33 -2.54
N GLY A 97 -4.25 15.14 -1.99
CA GLY A 97 -3.09 14.65 -1.27
C GLY A 97 -3.45 13.71 -0.12
N THR A 98 -2.54 12.80 0.20
CA THR A 98 -2.72 11.79 1.25
C THR A 98 -1.92 12.19 2.51
N PRO A 99 -2.50 12.07 3.73
CA PRO A 99 -1.78 12.28 4.98
C PRO A 99 -0.91 11.08 5.38
N TYR A 100 -0.64 10.18 4.44
CA TYR A 100 0.24 9.02 4.61
C TYR A 100 1.52 9.20 3.79
N ASP A 101 2.61 8.58 4.20
CA ASP A 101 3.93 8.76 3.57
C ASP A 101 4.05 7.96 2.28
N ILE A 102 3.56 6.72 2.30
CA ILE A 102 3.64 5.76 1.20
C ILE A 102 2.28 5.10 0.99
N THR A 103 1.82 5.05 -0.25
CA THR A 103 0.65 4.26 -0.64
C THR A 103 1.04 3.34 -1.78
N LEU A 104 0.96 2.03 -1.55
CA LEU A 104 1.07 1.00 -2.56
C LEU A 104 -0.34 0.58 -2.99
N GLN A 105 -0.67 0.78 -4.26
CA GLN A 105 -1.92 0.33 -4.85
C GLN A 105 -1.63 -0.74 -5.90
N MET A 106 -2.47 -1.76 -5.94
CA MET A 106 -2.41 -2.80 -6.95
C MET A 106 -3.80 -3.01 -7.53
N GLY A 107 -3.91 -2.90 -8.85
CA GLY A 107 -5.13 -3.14 -9.61
C GLY A 107 -4.95 -4.36 -10.50
N ASP A 108 -5.91 -5.28 -10.44
CA ASP A 108 -5.97 -6.44 -11.33
C ASP A 108 -7.21 -6.30 -12.24
N ASP A 109 -6.98 -5.84 -13.48
CA ASP A 109 -8.01 -5.76 -14.52
C ASP A 109 -7.89 -7.01 -15.41
N PRO A 110 -8.84 -7.96 -15.33
CA PRO A 110 -8.80 -9.19 -16.11
C PRO A 110 -8.84 -8.95 -17.62
N SER A 111 -9.22 -7.75 -18.08
CA SER A 111 -9.25 -7.38 -19.50
C SER A 111 -7.92 -6.85 -20.02
N LYS A 112 -7.03 -6.37 -19.13
CA LYS A 112 -5.72 -5.79 -19.48
C LYS A 112 -4.57 -6.80 -19.40
N GLY A 113 -4.80 -7.96 -18.78
CA GLY A 113 -3.88 -9.12 -18.79
C GLY A 113 -2.67 -9.03 -17.84
N GLU A 114 -2.29 -7.82 -17.40
CA GLU A 114 -1.21 -7.60 -16.44
C GLU A 114 -1.69 -6.71 -15.27
N PRO A 115 -1.27 -7.01 -14.02
CA PRO A 115 -1.63 -6.19 -12.87
C PRO A 115 -0.89 -4.84 -12.90
N LEU A 116 -1.60 -3.75 -12.59
CA LEU A 116 -1.03 -2.43 -12.44
C LEU A 116 -0.59 -2.22 -10.99
N ILE A 117 0.66 -1.81 -10.78
CA ILE A 117 1.19 -1.45 -9.45
C ILE A 117 1.52 0.04 -9.45
N THR A 118 0.99 0.76 -8.48
CA THR A 118 1.18 2.20 -8.33
C THR A 118 1.74 2.51 -6.95
N VAL A 119 2.88 3.20 -6.91
CA VAL A 119 3.47 3.74 -5.68
C VAL A 119 3.24 5.24 -5.64
N LYS A 120 2.63 5.72 -4.56
CA LYS A 120 2.45 7.16 -4.29
C LYS A 120 3.24 7.52 -3.05
N LEU A 121 4.04 8.58 -3.17
CA LEU A 121 4.86 9.10 -2.08
C LEU A 121 4.47 10.55 -1.78
N ARG A 122 4.62 10.96 -0.53
CA ARG A 122 4.45 12.35 -0.13
C ARG A 122 5.60 13.22 -0.64
N LYS A 123 5.33 14.17 -1.55
CA LYS A 123 6.34 15.05 -2.17
C LYS A 123 7.09 15.93 -1.17
N GLU A 124 6.48 16.25 -0.02
CA GLU A 124 7.11 17.03 1.06
C GLU A 124 8.23 16.25 1.76
N ARG A 125 8.28 14.92 1.58
CA ARG A 125 9.17 14.01 2.29
C ARG A 125 10.08 13.20 1.38
N TYR A 126 9.67 12.99 0.13
CA TYR A 126 10.38 12.20 -0.86
C TYR A 126 10.68 13.05 -2.08
N GLY A 127 11.95 13.08 -2.48
CA GLY A 127 12.41 13.78 -3.67
C GLY A 127 12.02 13.08 -4.98
N PRO A 128 12.31 13.71 -6.13
CA PRO A 128 12.16 13.07 -7.44
C PRO A 128 13.02 11.80 -7.51
N GLY A 129 12.53 10.75 -8.17
CA GLY A 129 13.23 9.46 -8.25
C GLY A 129 12.96 8.50 -7.09
N ALA A 130 12.41 8.98 -5.97
CA ALA A 130 12.17 8.14 -4.80
C ALA A 130 11.11 7.06 -5.07
N ALA A 131 10.09 7.36 -5.86
CA ALA A 131 9.03 6.40 -6.19
C ALA A 131 9.59 5.23 -7.02
N GLU A 132 10.51 5.52 -7.93
CA GLU A 132 11.21 4.56 -8.76
C GLU A 132 12.09 3.64 -7.91
N VAL A 133 12.84 4.19 -6.95
CA VAL A 133 13.66 3.39 -6.02
C VAL A 133 12.78 2.46 -5.17
N VAL A 134 11.67 2.98 -4.62
CA VAL A 134 10.73 2.17 -3.83
C VAL A 134 10.10 1.07 -4.69
N MET A 135 9.69 1.39 -5.93
CA MET A 135 9.13 0.41 -6.86
C MET A 135 10.13 -0.69 -7.22
N GLN A 136 11.39 -0.33 -7.51
CA GLN A 136 12.45 -1.30 -7.80
C GLN A 136 12.71 -2.23 -6.61
N GLY A 137 12.79 -1.66 -5.40
CA GLY A 137 12.96 -2.44 -4.17
C GLY A 137 11.80 -3.40 -3.95
N TYR A 138 10.55 -2.93 -4.13
CA TYR A 138 9.36 -3.76 -4.01
C TYR A 138 9.36 -4.92 -5.02
N LEU A 139 9.63 -4.65 -6.30
CA LEU A 139 9.66 -5.68 -7.34
C LEU A 139 10.80 -6.69 -7.14
N SER A 140 11.96 -6.25 -6.63
CA SER A 140 13.08 -7.14 -6.30
C SER A 140 12.70 -8.14 -5.20
N ILE A 141 12.12 -7.64 -4.10
CA ILE A 141 11.63 -8.49 -3.00
C ILE A 141 10.54 -9.44 -3.50
N LEU A 142 9.57 -8.92 -4.27
CA LEU A 142 8.46 -9.70 -4.81
C LEU A 142 8.97 -10.85 -5.70
N ASN A 143 9.89 -10.56 -6.62
CA ASN A 143 10.46 -11.56 -7.52
C ASN A 143 11.29 -12.62 -6.75
N THR A 144 12.00 -12.21 -5.69
CA THR A 144 12.78 -13.12 -4.84
C THR A 144 11.89 -14.16 -4.16
N PHE A 145 10.85 -13.70 -3.47
CA PHE A 145 9.96 -14.60 -2.73
C PHE A 145 8.97 -15.36 -3.63
N ALA A 146 8.59 -14.80 -4.78
CA ALA A 146 7.78 -15.52 -5.77
C ALA A 146 8.51 -16.74 -6.35
N ARG A 147 9.84 -16.66 -6.49
CA ARG A 147 10.67 -17.77 -6.99
C ARG A 147 11.03 -18.77 -5.90
N ASN A 148 11.26 -18.31 -4.68
CA ASN A 148 11.69 -19.17 -3.58
C ASN A 148 11.04 -18.74 -2.25
N PRO A 149 9.83 -19.26 -1.94
CA PRO A 149 9.09 -18.87 -0.73
C PRO A 149 9.63 -19.52 0.56
N VAL A 150 10.63 -20.39 0.48
CA VAL A 150 11.29 -21.00 1.66
C VAL A 150 12.55 -20.26 2.10
N LEU A 151 12.87 -19.13 1.45
CA LEU A 151 13.92 -18.22 1.92
C LEU A 151 13.50 -17.55 3.22
N ARG A 152 14.50 -17.14 4.02
CA ARG A 152 14.23 -16.29 5.18
C ARG A 152 13.81 -14.91 4.74
N VAL A 153 13.01 -14.24 5.57
CA VAL A 153 12.57 -12.87 5.27
C VAL A 153 13.73 -11.87 5.18
N THR A 154 14.90 -12.21 5.73
CA THR A 154 16.15 -11.43 5.65
C THR A 154 16.95 -11.65 4.37
N ASP A 155 16.67 -12.73 3.61
CA ASP A 155 17.48 -13.12 2.46
C ASP A 155 17.11 -12.32 1.20
N ALA A 156 15.95 -11.66 1.20
CA ALA A 156 15.59 -10.72 0.15
C ALA A 156 16.35 -9.39 0.34
N THR A 157 17.25 -9.10 -0.59
CA THR A 157 17.97 -7.83 -0.62
C THR A 157 17.11 -6.75 -1.26
N LEU A 158 16.90 -5.65 -0.54
CA LEU A 158 16.63 -4.36 -1.16
C LEU A 158 17.90 -3.98 -1.92
N ASP A 159 17.95 -4.32 -3.20
CA ASP A 159 19.03 -3.82 -4.06
C ASP A 159 18.96 -2.29 -3.96
N GLN A 160 20.07 -1.67 -3.56
CA GLN A 160 20.11 -0.21 -3.45
C GLN A 160 20.01 0.33 -4.88
N GLY A 161 18.78 0.62 -5.32
CA GLY A 161 18.48 1.15 -6.64
C GLY A 161 19.44 2.28 -6.93
N ALA A 162 20.32 2.04 -7.90
CA ALA A 162 21.37 2.92 -8.43
C ALA A 162 22.08 3.80 -7.38
N LYS A 163 23.39 3.56 -7.19
CA LYS A 163 24.34 4.59 -6.70
C LYS A 163 23.87 5.96 -7.16
N ALA A 164 23.50 6.81 -6.20
CA ALA A 164 23.09 8.18 -6.43
C ALA A 164 24.02 8.78 -7.49
N ARG A 165 23.47 9.03 -8.68
CA ARG A 165 24.22 9.66 -9.76
C ARG A 165 24.42 11.10 -9.30
N ALA A 166 25.60 11.35 -8.75
CA ALA A 166 26.10 12.66 -8.38
C ALA A 166 26.16 13.60 -9.59
#